data_AF-A0A0D1X9B6-F1
#
_entry.id   AF-A0A0D1X9B6-F1
#
_cell.length_a   1.000
_cell.length_b   1.000
_cell.length_c   1.000
_cell.angle_alpha   90.00
_cell.angle_beta   90.00
_cell.angle_gamma   90.00
#
_symmetry.space_group_name_H-M   'P 1'
#
loop_
_entity.id
_entity.type
_entity.pdbx_description
1 polymer ?
#
loop_
_entity_poly.entity_id
_entity_poly.type
_entity_poly.pdbx_seq_one_letter_code
_entity_poly.pdbx_strand_id
1 'polypeptide(L)'
;MARLQNPESQARYMSYIVMFVYYVLRLVENEEVYLAALSDSDDSDESEDPNDDDDSDKNSKDGQEEERKPDLFEDARELFPWQGRQKDLARELWAGLEESNEKAHVTLLLRLLDSFIFQNTGDNLFSSGLIHYIAVLRIDTKINRLQTAKNYSYMLASMVYCTRVIAIESLLLSAERQQQGDEDRAGFIQKR
;
A
#
# COMPACT_ATOMS: atom_id res chain seq x y z
N MET A 1 15.93 25.98 10.31
CA MET A 1 15.33 24.66 10.63
C MET A 1 14.10 24.74 11.56
N ALA A 2 13.94 25.76 12.41
CA ALA A 2 12.81 25.86 13.36
C ALA A 2 11.40 25.94 12.73
N ARG A 3 11.24 26.44 11.49
CA ARG A 3 9.93 26.56 10.81
C ARG A 3 9.28 25.21 10.43
N LEU A 4 10.06 24.12 10.37
CA LEU A 4 9.56 22.77 10.07
C LEU A 4 9.06 22.03 11.33
N GLN A 5 9.20 22.63 12.51
CA GLN A 5 8.77 22.08 13.81
C GLN A 5 7.41 22.62 14.29
N ASN A 6 6.64 23.30 13.42
CA ASN A 6 5.25 23.62 13.74
C ASN A 6 4.41 22.33 13.64
N PRO A 7 3.62 21.96 14.67
CA PRO A 7 2.71 20.82 14.64
C PRO A 7 1.85 20.72 13.38
N GLU A 8 1.41 21.84 12.82
CA GLU A 8 0.61 21.85 11.58
C GLU A 8 1.41 21.34 10.37
N SER A 9 2.67 21.77 10.25
CA SER A 9 3.58 21.29 9.20
C SER A 9 3.89 19.80 9.40
N GLN A 10 4.08 19.36 10.64
CA GLN A 10 4.32 17.94 10.95
C GLN A 10 3.11 17.08 10.58
N ALA A 11 1.90 17.48 10.97
CA ALA A 11 0.67 16.77 10.61
C ALA A 11 0.50 16.69 9.08
N ARG A 12 0.78 17.79 8.37
CA ARG A 12 0.74 17.81 6.89
C ARG A 12 1.80 16.93 6.26
N TYR A 13 2.97 16.76 6.86
CA TYR A 13 4.00 15.88 6.33
C TYR A 13 3.68 14.42 6.59
N MET A 14 3.21 14.11 7.80
CA MET A 14 2.79 12.76 8.18
C MET A 14 1.60 12.27 7.36
N SER A 15 0.72 13.17 6.89
CA SER A 15 -0.42 12.76 6.07
C SER A 15 -0.01 12.01 4.80
N TYR A 16 1.14 12.31 4.20
CA TYR A 16 1.60 11.62 2.98
C TYR A 16 2.02 10.18 3.25
N ILE A 17 2.71 9.91 4.36
CA ILE A 17 3.07 8.54 4.70
C ILE A 17 1.84 7.75 5.17
N VAL A 18 0.93 8.41 5.87
CA VAL A 18 -0.36 7.82 6.26
C VAL A 18 -1.16 7.43 5.00
N MET A 19 -1.28 8.32 4.02
CA MET A 19 -1.94 8.01 2.75
C MET A 19 -1.27 6.85 1.99
N PHE A 20 0.06 6.74 2.06
CA PHE A 20 0.76 5.60 1.47
C PHE A 20 0.38 4.28 2.16
N VAL A 21 0.37 4.26 3.50
CA VAL A 21 -0.03 3.08 4.27
C VAL A 21 -1.48 2.70 3.98
N TYR A 22 -2.40 3.66 3.97
CA TYR A 22 -3.80 3.42 3.60
C TYR A 22 -3.93 2.85 2.18
N TYR A 23 -3.18 3.37 1.23
CA TYR A 23 -3.18 2.86 -0.14
C TYR A 23 -2.72 1.39 -0.20
N VAL A 24 -1.62 1.05 0.48
CA VAL A 24 -1.09 -0.32 0.56
C VAL A 24 -2.09 -1.27 1.23
N LEU A 25 -2.73 -0.86 2.33
CA LEU A 25 -3.75 -1.67 3.02
C LEU A 25 -4.99 -1.87 2.14
N ARG A 26 -5.42 -0.81 1.42
CA ARG A 26 -6.57 -0.88 0.53
C ARG A 26 -6.36 -1.83 -0.64
N LEU A 27 -5.13 -1.92 -1.15
CA LEU A 27 -4.78 -2.92 -2.18
C LEU A 27 -4.97 -4.35 -1.67
N VAL A 28 -4.56 -4.63 -0.43
CA VAL A 28 -4.68 -5.95 0.18
C VAL A 28 -6.14 -6.29 0.47
N GLU A 29 -6.86 -5.38 1.15
CA GLU A 29 -8.30 -5.55 1.47
C GLU A 29 -9.10 -5.85 0.21
N ASN A 30 -8.89 -5.06 -0.85
CA ASN A 30 -9.64 -5.20 -2.07
C ASN A 30 -9.27 -6.46 -2.86
N GLU A 31 -8.02 -6.93 -2.78
CA GLU A 31 -7.62 -8.23 -3.34
C GLU A 31 -8.30 -9.39 -2.61
N GLU A 32 -8.40 -9.34 -1.28
CA GLU A 32 -9.09 -10.36 -0.49
C GLU A 32 -10.58 -10.44 -0.84
N VAL A 33 -11.24 -9.28 -0.98
CA VAL A 33 -12.64 -9.19 -1.42
C VAL A 33 -12.81 -9.75 -2.85
N TYR A 34 -11.89 -9.42 -3.76
CA TYR A 34 -11.92 -9.92 -5.13
C TYR A 34 -11.76 -11.44 -5.19
N LEU A 35 -10.83 -12.01 -4.42
CA LEU A 35 -10.61 -13.45 -4.35
C LEU A 35 -11.80 -14.20 -3.72
N ALA A 36 -12.43 -13.63 -2.69
CA ALA A 36 -13.64 -14.20 -2.08
C ALA A 36 -14.82 -14.23 -3.05
N ALA A 37 -14.99 -13.18 -3.86
CA ALA A 37 -16.04 -13.12 -4.88
C ALA A 37 -15.82 -14.16 -6.02
N LEU A 38 -14.57 -14.45 -6.37
CA LEU A 38 -14.22 -15.49 -7.34
C LEU A 38 -14.54 -16.90 -6.81
N SER A 39 -14.24 -17.18 -5.54
CA SER A 39 -14.53 -18.49 -4.95
C SER A 39 -16.03 -18.78 -4.83
N ASP A 40 -16.86 -17.78 -4.57
CA ASP A 40 -18.32 -17.94 -4.50
C ASP A 40 -18.96 -18.19 -5.89
N SER A 41 -18.24 -17.89 -6.98
CA SER A 41 -18.74 -18.05 -8.36
C SER A 41 -18.45 -19.41 -9.00
N ASP A 42 -17.59 -20.24 -8.40
CA ASP A 42 -17.13 -21.53 -8.96
C ASP A 42 -18.02 -22.73 -8.52
N ASP A 43 -19.03 -22.50 -7.68
CA ASP A 43 -19.97 -23.53 -7.18
C ASP A 43 -21.22 -23.72 -8.07
N SER A 44 -21.21 -23.22 -9.31
CA SER A 44 -22.36 -23.24 -10.23
C SER A 44 -22.09 -24.00 -11.52
N ASP A 45 -21.56 -25.23 -11.47
CA ASP A 45 -21.76 -26.17 -12.59
C ASP A 45 -21.60 -27.64 -12.15
N GLU A 46 -22.73 -28.34 -11.97
CA GLU A 46 -22.91 -29.73 -12.42
C GLU A 46 -24.35 -30.20 -12.11
N SER A 47 -25.24 -30.05 -13.09
CA SER A 47 -26.29 -31.05 -13.32
C SER A 47 -26.69 -31.06 -14.79
N GLU A 48 -25.96 -31.84 -15.59
CA GLU A 48 -26.44 -32.31 -16.89
C GLU A 48 -27.60 -33.28 -16.66
N ASP A 49 -28.82 -32.88 -16.98
CA ASP A 49 -29.93 -33.81 -17.18
C ASP A 49 -30.36 -33.75 -18.66
N PRO A 50 -30.15 -34.81 -19.45
CA PRO A 50 -30.56 -34.82 -20.83
C PRO A 50 -32.00 -35.35 -20.95
N ASN A 51 -32.80 -34.57 -21.67
CA ASN A 51 -34.10 -34.88 -22.26
C ASN A 51 -35.34 -34.51 -21.43
N ASP A 52 -36.06 -33.48 -21.88
CA ASP A 52 -37.42 -33.72 -22.35
C ASP A 52 -37.81 -32.67 -23.40
N ASP A 53 -38.32 -33.15 -24.52
CA ASP A 53 -38.82 -32.37 -25.65
C ASP A 53 -40.09 -31.61 -25.23
N ASP A 54 -40.07 -30.27 -25.21
CA ASP A 54 -41.31 -29.51 -25.41
C ASP A 54 -41.06 -28.20 -26.17
N ASP A 55 -41.81 -28.10 -27.25
CA ASP A 55 -41.70 -27.10 -28.31
C ASP A 55 -42.62 -25.93 -27.93
N SER A 56 -42.06 -24.84 -27.39
CA SER A 56 -42.82 -23.61 -27.13
C SER A 56 -41.95 -22.36 -27.18
N ASP A 57 -42.13 -21.66 -28.31
CA ASP A 57 -41.98 -20.24 -28.57
C ASP A 57 -40.80 -19.45 -27.96
N LYS A 58 -39.88 -19.15 -28.89
CA LYS A 58 -38.83 -18.14 -28.79
C LYS A 58 -39.41 -16.77 -28.44
N ASN A 59 -39.14 -16.29 -27.23
CA ASN A 59 -39.01 -14.85 -27.00
C ASN A 59 -37.76 -14.55 -26.17
N SER A 60 -36.75 -14.09 -26.91
CA SER A 60 -35.53 -13.39 -26.56
C SER A 60 -35.12 -13.32 -25.09
N LYS A 61 -34.02 -14.02 -24.81
CA LYS A 61 -33.00 -13.70 -23.81
C LYS A 61 -32.85 -12.18 -23.71
N ASP A 62 -33.13 -11.61 -22.55
CA ASP A 62 -32.35 -10.48 -22.08
C ASP A 62 -31.79 -10.92 -20.74
N GLY A 63 -30.56 -11.41 -20.81
CA GLY A 63 -29.78 -11.76 -19.64
C GLY A 63 -29.74 -10.53 -18.75
N GLN A 64 -30.03 -10.72 -17.48
CA GLN A 64 -29.57 -9.78 -16.47
C GLN A 64 -28.04 -9.85 -16.53
N GLU A 65 -27.43 -9.04 -17.39
CA GLU A 65 -26.08 -8.55 -17.17
C GLU A 65 -26.17 -7.86 -15.82
N GLU A 66 -25.86 -8.60 -14.74
CA GLU A 66 -25.44 -7.97 -13.51
C GLU A 66 -24.37 -6.97 -13.94
N GLU A 67 -24.68 -5.68 -13.87
CA GLU A 67 -23.71 -4.62 -14.07
C GLU A 67 -22.55 -4.90 -13.11
N ARG A 68 -21.52 -5.59 -13.60
CA ARG A 68 -20.30 -5.86 -12.84
C ARG A 68 -19.77 -4.50 -12.48
N LYS A 69 -19.92 -4.12 -11.20
CA LYS A 69 -19.41 -2.84 -10.70
C LYS A 69 -17.95 -2.74 -11.13
N PRO A 70 -17.56 -1.66 -11.83
CA PRO A 70 -16.20 -1.54 -12.31
C PRO A 70 -15.25 -1.62 -11.13
N ASP A 71 -14.27 -2.51 -11.24
CA ASP A 71 -13.27 -2.68 -10.20
C ASP A 71 -12.26 -1.53 -10.27
N LEU A 72 -12.54 -0.49 -9.48
CA LEU A 72 -11.73 0.73 -9.44
C LEU A 72 -10.28 0.51 -9.00
N PHE A 73 -9.93 -0.67 -8.49
CA PHE A 73 -8.60 -1.01 -7.99
C PHE A 73 -7.86 -2.04 -8.87
N GLU A 74 -8.47 -2.54 -9.96
CA GLU A 74 -7.89 -3.57 -10.81
C GLU A 74 -6.47 -3.20 -11.28
N ASP A 75 -6.32 -2.05 -11.96
CA ASP A 75 -5.03 -1.53 -12.41
C ASP A 75 -4.04 -1.37 -11.25
N ALA A 76 -4.52 -0.89 -10.10
CA ALA A 76 -3.67 -0.63 -8.95
C ALA A 76 -3.16 -1.95 -8.33
N ARG A 77 -3.97 -3.01 -8.32
CA ARG A 77 -3.56 -4.34 -7.85
C ARG A 77 -2.58 -5.00 -8.81
N GLU A 78 -2.81 -4.88 -10.11
CA GLU A 78 -1.96 -5.49 -11.13
C GLU A 78 -0.59 -4.80 -11.22
N LEU A 79 -0.57 -3.46 -11.17
CA LEU A 79 0.63 -2.68 -11.45
C LEU A 79 1.49 -2.39 -10.21
N PHE A 80 0.97 -2.56 -8.99
CA PHE A 80 1.75 -2.24 -7.80
C PHE A 80 2.92 -3.21 -7.62
N PRO A 81 4.18 -2.71 -7.58
CA PRO A 81 5.36 -3.57 -7.59
C PRO A 81 5.69 -4.05 -6.18
N TRP A 82 4.97 -5.08 -5.72
CA TRP A 82 5.30 -5.78 -4.48
C TRP A 82 6.68 -6.44 -4.55
N GLN A 83 7.44 -6.36 -3.45
CA GLN A 83 8.76 -6.97 -3.33
C GLN A 83 8.94 -7.67 -1.97
N GLY A 84 9.62 -8.81 -1.98
CA GLY A 84 9.91 -9.58 -0.76
C GLY A 84 8.66 -9.85 0.07
N ARG A 85 8.69 -9.49 1.36
CA ARG A 85 7.60 -9.70 2.32
C ARG A 85 6.62 -8.52 2.45
N GLN A 86 6.70 -7.51 1.58
CA GLN A 86 5.87 -6.30 1.69
C GLN A 86 4.36 -6.63 1.75
N LYS A 87 3.91 -7.55 0.89
CA LYS A 87 2.50 -7.95 0.80
C LYS A 87 2.06 -8.73 2.04
N ASP A 88 2.90 -9.64 2.52
CA ASP A 88 2.64 -10.41 3.74
C ASP A 88 2.56 -9.50 4.97
N LEU A 89 3.49 -8.56 5.10
CA LEU A 89 3.50 -7.57 6.19
C LEU A 89 2.25 -6.67 6.14
N ALA A 90 1.77 -6.32 4.95
CA ALA A 90 0.54 -5.55 4.80
C ALA A 90 -0.70 -6.35 5.21
N ARG A 91 -0.76 -7.65 4.88
CA ARG A 91 -1.81 -8.58 5.36
C ARG A 91 -1.76 -8.78 6.88
N GLU A 92 -0.57 -9.03 7.42
CA GLU A 92 -0.36 -9.15 8.88
C GLU A 92 -0.83 -7.88 9.61
N LEU A 93 -0.48 -6.70 9.08
CA LEU A 93 -0.94 -5.43 9.63
C LEU A 93 -2.45 -5.28 9.51
N TRP A 94 -3.03 -5.57 8.35
CA TRP A 94 -4.48 -5.47 8.11
C TRP A 94 -5.27 -6.36 9.07
N ALA A 95 -4.91 -7.64 9.16
CA ALA A 95 -5.56 -8.60 10.06
C ALA A 95 -5.40 -8.22 11.54
N GLY A 96 -4.25 -7.62 11.90
CA GLY A 96 -3.98 -7.17 13.26
C GLY A 96 -4.79 -5.94 13.68
N LEU A 97 -5.34 -5.13 12.77
CA LEU A 97 -6.00 -3.86 13.12
C LEU A 97 -7.22 -4.01 14.05
N GLU A 98 -7.86 -5.18 14.08
CA GLU A 98 -9.00 -5.47 14.97
C GLU A 98 -8.57 -5.75 16.42
N GLU A 99 -7.29 -6.08 16.66
CA GLU A 99 -6.77 -6.40 17.99
C GLU A 99 -6.44 -5.13 18.79
N SER A 100 -6.57 -5.17 20.12
CA SER A 100 -6.26 -4.00 20.98
C SER A 100 -4.76 -3.89 21.35
N ASN A 101 -3.86 -4.28 20.44
CA ASN A 101 -2.41 -4.31 20.72
C ASN A 101 -1.65 -3.22 19.95
N GLU A 102 -1.73 -1.98 20.44
CA GLU A 102 -1.06 -0.82 19.83
C GLU A 102 0.45 -1.02 19.60
N LYS A 103 1.14 -1.70 20.52
CA LYS A 103 2.59 -1.96 20.38
C LYS A 103 2.88 -2.91 19.23
N ALA A 104 2.06 -3.95 19.05
CA ALA A 104 2.19 -4.84 17.92
C ALA A 104 1.89 -4.12 16.61
N HIS A 105 0.88 -3.24 16.58
CA HIS A 105 0.52 -2.46 15.38
C HIS A 105 1.65 -1.55 14.95
N VAL A 106 2.24 -0.80 15.90
CA VAL A 106 3.39 0.07 15.62
C VAL A 106 4.58 -0.75 15.12
N THR A 107 4.82 -1.93 15.70
CA THR A 107 5.90 -2.82 15.28
C THR A 107 5.71 -3.32 13.85
N LEU A 108 4.50 -3.79 13.51
CA LEU A 108 4.16 -4.25 12.17
C LEU A 108 4.20 -3.11 11.15
N LEU A 109 3.69 -1.94 11.52
CA LEU A 109 3.74 -0.73 10.70
C LEU A 109 5.19 -0.33 10.38
N LEU A 110 6.08 -0.32 11.38
CA LEU A 110 7.49 -0.03 11.17
C LEU A 110 8.15 -1.07 10.26
N ARG A 111 7.91 -2.37 10.46
CA ARG A 111 8.41 -3.43 9.58
C ARG A 111 7.94 -3.26 8.14
N LEU A 112 6.66 -2.92 7.95
CA LEU A 112 6.08 -2.66 6.65
C LEU A 112 6.78 -1.46 5.99
N LEU A 113 6.87 -0.32 6.68
CA LEU A 113 7.48 0.89 6.15
C LEU A 113 8.98 0.69 5.85
N ASP A 114 9.70 -0.02 6.71
CA ASP A 114 11.11 -0.39 6.50
C ASP A 114 11.30 -1.20 5.23
N SER A 115 10.40 -2.17 4.97
CA SER A 115 10.48 -3.01 3.79
C SER A 115 10.32 -2.23 2.47
N PHE A 116 9.68 -1.05 2.50
CA PHE A 116 9.58 -0.14 1.37
C PHE A 116 10.73 0.88 1.31
N ILE A 117 11.17 1.41 2.46
CA ILE A 117 12.20 2.44 2.55
C ILE A 117 13.59 1.88 2.24
N PHE A 118 13.91 0.70 2.78
CA PHE A 118 15.22 0.06 2.65
C PHE A 118 15.23 -1.02 1.55
N GLN A 119 14.24 -1.01 0.67
CA GLN A 119 14.18 -1.90 -0.47
C GLN A 119 15.41 -1.70 -1.37
N ASN A 120 16.10 -2.79 -1.71
CA ASN A 120 17.09 -2.76 -2.77
C ASN A 120 16.39 -2.75 -4.15
N THR A 121 16.52 -1.65 -4.89
CA THR A 121 15.90 -1.48 -6.21
C THR A 121 16.84 -1.84 -7.37
N GLY A 122 18.11 -2.13 -7.10
CA GLY A 122 19.13 -2.33 -8.14
C GLY A 122 19.11 -1.21 -9.16
N ASP A 123 19.06 -1.56 -10.45
CA ASP A 123 19.04 -0.60 -11.56
C ASP A 123 17.62 -0.15 -11.96
N ASN A 124 16.56 -0.71 -11.36
CA ASN A 124 15.18 -0.39 -11.70
C ASN A 124 14.45 0.33 -10.56
N LEU A 125 14.49 1.65 -10.56
CA LEU A 125 13.83 2.50 -9.56
C LEU A 125 12.31 2.30 -9.49
N PHE A 126 11.68 1.92 -10.59
CA PHE A 126 10.22 1.68 -10.64
C PHE A 126 9.81 0.35 -10.03
N SER A 127 10.77 -0.49 -9.62
CA SER A 127 10.50 -1.69 -8.81
C SER A 127 10.14 -1.37 -7.35
N SER A 128 10.32 -0.12 -6.90
CA SER A 128 9.92 0.30 -5.55
C SER A 128 8.45 0.71 -5.52
N GLY A 129 7.66 0.02 -4.69
CA GLY A 129 6.25 0.37 -4.44
C GLY A 129 6.07 1.80 -3.93
N LEU A 130 7.02 2.31 -3.13
CA LEU A 130 6.98 3.69 -2.64
C LEU A 130 7.23 4.70 -3.77
N ILE A 131 8.19 4.43 -4.66
CA ILE A 131 8.46 5.29 -5.81
C ILE A 131 7.30 5.23 -6.81
N HIS A 132 6.75 4.04 -7.05
CA HIS A 132 5.57 3.84 -7.87
C HIS A 132 4.39 4.68 -7.37
N TYR A 133 4.06 4.58 -6.07
CA TYR A 133 3.00 5.37 -5.45
C TYR A 133 3.20 6.88 -5.61
N ILE A 134 4.42 7.37 -5.36
CA ILE A 134 4.76 8.79 -5.52
C ILE A 134 4.60 9.24 -6.97
N ALA A 135 4.98 8.39 -7.94
CA ALA A 135 4.86 8.69 -9.35
C ALA A 135 3.38 8.76 -9.78
N VAL A 136 2.56 7.77 -9.40
CA VAL A 136 1.12 7.70 -9.73
C VAL A 136 0.36 8.90 -9.19
N LEU A 137 0.57 9.28 -7.93
CA LEU A 137 -0.08 10.46 -7.33
C LEU A 137 0.23 11.78 -8.06
N ARG A 138 1.28 11.80 -8.88
CA ARG A 138 1.76 13.00 -9.56
C ARG A 138 1.48 13.01 -11.04
N ILE A 139 0.79 12.01 -11.57
CA ILE A 139 0.24 12.07 -12.92
C ILE A 139 -0.91 13.09 -12.91
N ASP A 140 -0.73 14.19 -13.62
CA ASP A 140 -1.82 15.11 -13.96
C ASP A 140 -2.64 14.46 -15.07
N THR A 141 -3.83 13.96 -14.70
CA THR A 141 -4.73 13.23 -15.60
C THR A 141 -5.28 14.08 -16.73
N LYS A 142 -5.22 15.42 -16.64
CA LYS A 142 -5.69 16.32 -17.70
C LYS A 142 -4.69 16.47 -18.83
N ILE A 143 -3.40 16.43 -18.51
CA ILE A 143 -2.31 16.63 -19.48
C ILE A 143 -1.46 15.37 -19.69
N ASN A 144 -1.80 14.26 -19.02
CA ASN A 144 -1.07 12.98 -19.02
C ASN A 144 0.43 13.15 -18.78
N ARG A 145 0.80 14.04 -17.86
CA ARG A 145 2.19 14.36 -17.51
C ARG A 145 2.36 14.48 -16.00
N LEU A 146 3.58 14.29 -15.53
CA LEU A 146 3.91 14.55 -14.13
C LEU A 146 3.70 16.04 -13.81
N GLN A 147 3.15 16.32 -12.62
CA GLN A 147 3.01 17.68 -12.11
C GLN A 147 4.36 18.40 -12.04
N THR A 148 4.33 19.72 -12.20
CA THR A 148 5.54 20.54 -12.12
C THR A 148 6.13 20.56 -10.69
N ALA A 149 7.45 20.75 -10.58
CA ALA A 149 8.19 20.76 -9.31
C ALA A 149 7.57 21.65 -8.23
N LYS A 150 7.05 22.82 -8.60
CA LYS A 150 6.39 23.74 -7.68
C LYS A 150 5.19 23.09 -6.97
N ASN A 151 4.46 22.23 -7.67
CA ASN A 151 3.22 21.63 -7.19
C ASN A 151 3.41 20.28 -6.48
N TYR A 152 4.60 19.68 -6.54
CA TYR A 152 4.89 18.40 -5.86
C TYR A 152 6.03 18.46 -4.83
N SER A 153 6.86 19.51 -4.84
CA SER A 153 8.05 19.61 -3.98
C SER A 153 7.74 19.47 -2.49
N TYR A 154 6.60 19.98 -2.00
CA TYR A 154 6.20 19.83 -0.60
C TYR A 154 5.95 18.36 -0.22
N MET A 155 5.36 17.55 -1.10
CA MET A 155 5.13 16.13 -0.84
C MET A 155 6.44 15.36 -0.87
N LEU A 156 7.30 15.64 -1.85
CA LEU A 156 8.62 15.00 -1.88
C LEU A 156 9.42 15.34 -0.63
N ALA A 157 9.40 16.61 -0.20
CA ALA A 157 10.03 17.02 1.06
C ALA A 157 9.39 16.30 2.27
N SER A 158 8.07 16.10 2.26
CA SER A 158 7.35 15.36 3.29
C SER A 158 7.77 13.90 3.36
N MET A 159 7.86 13.23 2.20
CA MET A 159 8.32 11.85 2.10
C MET A 159 9.76 11.73 2.60
N VAL A 160 10.66 12.60 2.14
CA VAL A 160 12.06 12.62 2.63
C VAL A 160 12.13 12.85 4.14
N TYR A 161 11.31 13.74 4.69
CA TYR A 161 11.24 13.97 6.13
C TYR A 161 10.77 12.72 6.88
N CYS A 162 9.63 12.14 6.48
CA CYS A 162 9.07 10.95 7.14
C CYS A 162 10.01 9.75 7.03
N THR A 163 10.57 9.50 5.84
CA THR A 163 11.56 8.43 5.61
C THR A 163 12.77 8.59 6.51
N ARG A 164 13.28 9.82 6.73
CA ARG A 164 14.38 10.03 7.68
C ARG A 164 13.99 9.70 9.11
N VAL A 165 12.81 10.12 9.54
CA VAL A 165 12.31 9.84 10.90
C VAL A 165 12.12 8.34 11.11
N ILE A 166 11.49 7.65 10.15
CA ILE A 166 11.26 6.20 10.19
C ILE A 166 12.59 5.44 10.12
N ALA A 167 13.50 5.85 9.23
CA ALA A 167 14.82 5.24 9.14
C ALA A 167 15.63 5.37 10.44
N ILE A 168 15.53 6.52 11.11
CA ILE A 168 16.12 6.69 12.45
C ILE A 168 15.46 5.73 13.44
N GLU A 169 14.14 5.62 13.43
CA GLU A 169 13.40 4.73 14.33
C GLU A 169 13.79 3.26 14.14
N SER A 170 13.92 2.84 12.89
CA SER A 170 14.32 1.50 12.47
C SER A 170 15.78 1.19 12.81
N LEU A 171 16.70 2.07 12.42
CA LEU A 171 18.14 1.83 12.55
C LEU A 171 18.65 2.10 13.96
N LEU A 172 18.05 3.05 14.69
CA LEU A 172 18.44 3.44 16.04
C LEU A 172 17.47 2.93 17.10
N LEU A 173 16.64 1.92 16.77
CA LEU A 173 15.74 1.18 17.68
C LEU A 173 15.31 2.04 18.87
N SER A 174 14.46 3.05 18.67
CA SER A 174 14.30 4.07 19.72
C SER A 174 13.77 3.52 21.04
N ALA A 175 13.10 2.36 20.97
CA ALA A 175 12.69 1.55 22.11
C ALA A 175 13.85 1.19 23.07
N GLU A 176 15.09 1.16 22.57
CA GLU A 176 16.30 0.85 23.34
C GLU A 176 17.15 2.09 23.64
N ARG A 177 16.68 3.32 23.35
CA ARG A 177 17.46 4.56 23.59
C ARG A 177 17.95 4.74 25.02
N GLN A 178 17.23 4.21 26.00
CA GLN A 178 17.66 4.27 27.40
C GLN A 178 18.82 3.31 27.71
N GLN A 179 19.03 2.31 26.85
CA GLN A 179 20.09 1.30 26.95
C GLN A 179 21.28 1.60 26.01
N GLN A 180 21.08 2.46 25.01
CA GLN A 180 22.12 2.87 24.07
C GLN A 180 23.12 3.86 24.70
N GLY A 181 24.41 3.53 24.61
CA GLY A 181 25.51 4.36 25.10
C GLY A 181 26.21 5.18 24.02
N ASP A 182 27.25 5.93 24.40
CA ASP A 182 28.08 6.71 23.46
C ASP A 182 28.78 5.82 22.41
N GLU A 183 29.04 4.55 22.73
CA GLU A 183 29.68 3.58 21.84
C GLU A 183 28.77 3.12 20.69
N ASP A 184 27.49 2.84 20.97
CA ASP A 184 26.49 2.50 19.94
C ASP A 184 26.29 3.66 18.97
N ARG A 185 26.29 4.89 19.52
CA ARG A 185 26.19 6.12 18.74
C ARG A 185 27.41 6.33 17.84
N ALA A 186 28.62 6.02 18.33
CA ALA A 186 29.84 6.09 17.55
C ALA A 186 29.86 5.03 16.42
N GLY A 187 29.44 3.81 16.72
CA GLY A 187 29.32 2.73 15.72
C GLY A 187 28.34 3.07 14.59
N PHE A 188 27.23 3.74 14.90
CA PHE A 188 26.30 4.23 13.89
C PHE A 188 26.91 5.30 12.98
N ILE A 189 27.64 6.27 13.54
CA ILE A 189 28.32 7.32 12.75
C ILE A 189 29.35 6.70 11.80
N GLN A 190 30.03 5.63 12.21
CA GLN A 190 31.07 4.99 11.43
C GLN A 190 30.54 4.13 10.27
N LYS A 191 29.29 3.67 10.37
CA LYS A 191 28.60 2.90 9.31
C LYS A 191 27.88 3.78 8.27
N ARG A 192 27.92 5.10 8.43
CA ARG A 192 27.37 6.09 7.48
C ARG A 192 28.34 6.36 6.33
#